data_AF-A0A6J2S4W0-F1
#
_entry.id   AF-A0A6J2S4W0-F1
#
_cell.length_a   1.000
_cell.length_b   1.000
_cell.length_c   1.000
_cell.angle_alpha   90.00
_cell.angle_beta   90.00
_cell.angle_gamma   90.00
#
_symmetry.space_group_name_H-M   'P 1'
#
loop_
_entity.id
_entity.type
_entity.pdbx_description
1 polymer ?
#
loop_
_entity_poly.entity_id
_entity_poly.type
_entity_poly.pdbx_seq_one_letter_code
_entity_poly.pdbx_strand_id
1 'polypeptide(L)'
;MDCRRVLPAICAACFIGMVVSQTTLAPAVMNTTFIENVTGLTMTPVILSSTTPGCLAFNTSTCEPCAPGSQYDNNTLLCACCSDPGLCLFPGACLPCNSGFYQPLAGQQQCLPCNRGFYTNFTGSPLCNPCPTGSFNNNTGGDSCTSCLPGFFSSQQSSTSCAPCAPGSFCNSSGCSQCQMCPGGTEALQTAAQGCTLCRPGMHKLPHQAMCQICGSGFFQIHWGKESCDLCPENHYCPSPDVNPIQCPSDAFCPEGSLSPGYCMETFFRKDGETCELAPVTMALLVIGGGVALLFIILMVLRRRRDTDGELTVARAPLLRKERPQGRYYGMPCDAEPVYAGW
;
A
#
# COMPACT_ATOMS: atom_id res chain seq x y z
N MET A 1 -56.28 10.51 -24.11
CA MET A 1 -55.77 11.87 -23.83
C MET A 1 -54.40 11.68 -23.20
N ASP A 2 -53.28 11.79 -23.93
CA ASP A 2 -53.14 12.21 -25.32
C ASP A 2 -52.08 11.43 -26.11
N CYS A 3 -52.10 11.56 -27.44
CA CYS A 3 -51.30 10.75 -28.36
C CYS A 3 -50.71 11.59 -29.51
N ARG A 4 -49.39 11.58 -29.68
CA ARG A 4 -48.67 11.93 -30.92
C ARG A 4 -47.43 11.02 -31.03
N ARG A 5 -47.33 10.09 -32.01
CA ARG A 5 -47.15 10.26 -33.48
C ARG A 5 -45.74 10.77 -33.84
N VAL A 6 -44.99 10.28 -34.85
CA VAL A 6 -45.19 9.21 -35.89
C VAL A 6 -43.84 8.92 -36.60
N LEU A 7 -43.59 7.70 -37.09
CA LEU A 7 -42.50 7.28 -38.03
C LEU A 7 -42.91 7.50 -39.52
N PRO A 8 -42.19 7.15 -40.63
CA PRO A 8 -40.79 6.76 -40.91
C PRO A 8 -40.20 7.53 -42.16
N ALA A 9 -39.39 6.85 -43.01
CA ALA A 9 -39.00 7.13 -44.41
C ALA A 9 -37.71 7.97 -44.64
N ILE A 10 -36.88 7.81 -45.70
CA ILE A 10 -36.46 6.77 -46.70
C ILE A 10 -35.65 7.55 -47.78
N CYS A 11 -34.69 6.90 -48.47
CA CYS A 11 -33.96 7.38 -49.66
C CYS A 11 -33.00 8.59 -49.51
N ALA A 12 -32.03 8.83 -50.40
CA ALA A 12 -31.22 7.96 -51.28
C ALA A 12 -30.18 8.84 -52.03
N ALA A 13 -29.02 8.26 -52.43
CA ALA A 13 -28.23 8.64 -53.62
C ALA A 13 -27.59 10.08 -53.65
N CYS A 14 -26.49 10.38 -54.37
CA CYS A 14 -25.46 9.57 -55.07
C CYS A 14 -24.31 10.48 -55.58
N PHE A 15 -23.11 9.90 -55.76
CA PHE A 15 -22.00 10.30 -56.67
C PHE A 15 -21.42 11.74 -56.51
N ILE A 16 -20.20 12.09 -56.95
CA ILE A 16 -19.23 11.60 -57.96
C ILE A 16 -17.83 11.61 -57.30
N GLY A 17 -16.93 10.62 -57.42
CA GLY A 17 -16.08 10.27 -58.58
C GLY A 17 -14.76 11.10 -58.57
N MET A 18 -13.57 10.62 -58.95
CA MET A 18 -13.21 9.69 -60.04
C MET A 18 -11.78 9.10 -59.89
N VAL A 19 -11.59 7.82 -60.27
CA VAL A 19 -10.47 7.26 -61.12
C VAL A 19 -9.02 7.30 -60.51
N VAL A 20 -8.19 6.24 -60.55
CA VAL A 20 -7.52 5.61 -61.73
C VAL A 20 -7.31 4.09 -61.60
N SER A 21 -7.57 3.42 -62.74
CA SER A 21 -7.13 2.11 -63.30
C SER A 21 -6.44 1.01 -62.49
N GLN A 22 -6.94 -0.21 -62.77
CA GLN A 22 -6.27 -1.51 -62.60
C GLN A 22 -5.28 -1.77 -63.76
N THR A 23 -4.23 -2.58 -63.52
CA THR A 23 -3.72 -3.55 -64.52
C THR A 23 -2.98 -4.70 -63.83
N THR A 24 -3.01 -5.87 -64.48
CA THR A 24 -2.57 -7.18 -63.97
C THR A 24 -1.23 -7.64 -64.56
N LEU A 25 -0.67 -8.71 -63.97
CA LEU A 25 0.19 -9.78 -64.54
C LEU A 25 1.65 -9.91 -64.04
N ALA A 26 1.86 -11.05 -63.36
CA ALA A 26 2.94 -12.04 -63.49
C ALA A 26 4.43 -11.67 -63.25
N PRO A 27 5.21 -12.57 -62.61
CA PRO A 27 6.67 -12.48 -62.55
C PRO A 27 7.31 -13.05 -63.83
N ALA A 28 8.29 -12.35 -64.39
CA ALA A 28 9.12 -12.86 -65.48
C ALA A 28 10.34 -13.60 -64.92
N VAL A 29 10.21 -14.92 -64.76
CA VAL A 29 11.37 -15.83 -64.68
C VAL A 29 11.66 -16.33 -66.10
N MET A 30 12.89 -16.23 -66.57
CA MET A 30 13.32 -16.88 -67.80
C MET A 30 14.63 -17.63 -67.58
N ASN A 31 14.65 -18.89 -68.04
CA ASN A 31 15.73 -19.84 -67.79
C ASN A 31 16.95 -19.64 -68.70
N THR A 32 18.03 -20.28 -68.26
CA THR A 32 19.28 -20.55 -68.98
C THR A 32 19.09 -21.29 -70.31
N THR A 33 19.94 -20.98 -71.29
CA THR A 33 20.52 -21.95 -72.24
C THR A 33 21.94 -21.55 -72.64
N PHE A 34 22.86 -22.51 -72.63
CA PHE A 34 24.26 -22.39 -73.07
C PHE A 34 24.38 -22.26 -74.59
N ILE A 35 25.39 -21.51 -75.05
CA ILE A 35 26.25 -21.90 -76.19
C ILE A 35 27.69 -21.57 -75.82
N GLU A 36 28.58 -22.56 -75.87
CA GLU A 36 30.03 -22.34 -75.79
C GLU A 36 30.58 -21.80 -77.12
N ASN A 37 31.58 -20.93 -77.05
CA ASN A 37 32.74 -21.09 -77.92
C ASN A 37 33.97 -20.38 -77.36
N VAL A 38 34.95 -21.19 -76.95
CA VAL A 38 36.28 -20.72 -76.54
C VAL A 38 37.13 -20.54 -77.78
N THR A 39 37.67 -19.34 -78.00
CA THR A 39 39.02 -19.16 -78.57
C THR A 39 39.58 -17.82 -78.15
N GLY A 40 40.83 -17.83 -77.70
CA GLY A 40 41.40 -16.79 -76.84
C GLY A 40 41.60 -15.42 -77.46
N LEU A 41 41.89 -14.46 -76.57
CA LEU A 41 43.01 -13.54 -76.75
C LEU A 41 43.55 -13.09 -75.38
N THR A 42 44.81 -13.45 -75.13
CA THR A 42 45.78 -12.78 -74.23
C THR A 42 45.29 -12.19 -72.91
N MET A 43 45.66 -12.85 -71.81
CA MET A 43 45.77 -12.22 -70.48
C MET A 43 46.84 -11.10 -70.52
N THR A 44 46.42 -9.85 -70.67
CA THR A 44 47.22 -8.70 -70.24
C THR A 44 47.01 -8.48 -68.75
N PRO A 45 48.06 -8.19 -67.96
CA PRO A 45 47.87 -7.83 -66.57
C PRO A 45 47.20 -6.45 -66.53
N VAL A 46 45.91 -6.41 -66.21
CA VAL A 46 45.31 -5.19 -65.69
C VAL A 46 45.96 -4.95 -64.34
N ILE A 47 47.00 -4.12 -64.35
CA ILE A 47 47.54 -3.47 -63.17
C ILE A 47 46.33 -2.88 -62.45
N LEU A 48 46.09 -3.29 -61.20
CA LEU A 48 45.21 -2.56 -60.29
C LEU A 48 45.86 -1.21 -60.00
N SER A 49 45.75 -0.31 -60.96
CA SER A 49 46.07 1.10 -60.78
C SER A 49 45.08 1.62 -59.76
N SER A 50 45.57 1.79 -58.53
CA SER A 50 44.85 2.45 -57.43
C SER A 50 44.76 3.95 -57.70
N THR A 51 44.18 4.32 -58.84
CA THR A 51 43.64 5.66 -59.08
C THR A 51 42.23 5.65 -58.54
N THR A 52 42.07 6.15 -57.31
CA THR A 52 40.78 6.63 -56.83
C THR A 52 40.18 7.55 -57.90
N PRO A 53 38.99 7.23 -58.47
CA PRO A 53 38.41 8.09 -59.49
C PRO A 53 38.13 9.47 -58.90
N GLY A 54 38.90 10.48 -59.31
CA GLY A 54 38.62 11.85 -58.93
C GLY A 54 37.26 12.28 -59.50
N CYS A 55 36.56 13.19 -58.81
CA CYS A 55 35.21 13.64 -59.17
C CYS A 55 35.05 14.26 -60.57
N LEU A 56 36.16 14.44 -61.32
CA LEU A 56 36.18 14.80 -62.74
C LEU A 56 35.53 13.75 -63.67
N ALA A 57 35.41 12.49 -63.22
CA ALA A 57 34.82 11.40 -64.00
C ALA A 57 33.28 11.24 -63.80
N PHE A 58 32.69 11.95 -62.83
CA PHE A 58 31.28 11.81 -62.47
C PHE A 58 30.52 13.12 -62.69
N ASN A 59 29.29 13.01 -63.22
CA ASN A 59 28.44 14.16 -63.43
C ASN A 59 27.75 14.55 -62.11
N THR A 60 28.09 15.72 -61.57
CA THR A 60 27.55 16.22 -60.30
C THR A 60 26.05 16.53 -60.33
N SER A 61 25.40 16.51 -61.51
CA SER A 61 23.95 16.73 -61.64
C SER A 61 23.09 15.49 -61.36
N THR A 62 23.67 14.31 -61.06
CA THR A 62 22.93 13.07 -60.79
C THR A 62 22.94 12.67 -59.31
N CYS A 63 23.09 13.64 -58.40
CA CYS A 63 23.08 13.40 -56.96
C CYS A 63 21.65 13.16 -56.44
N GLU A 64 21.44 12.06 -55.71
CA GLU A 64 20.18 11.68 -55.08
C GLU A 64 20.31 11.80 -53.55
N PRO A 65 19.29 12.30 -52.81
CA PRO A 65 19.36 12.42 -51.36
C PRO A 65 19.42 11.05 -50.68
N CYS A 66 20.26 10.91 -49.65
CA CYS A 66 20.30 9.70 -48.85
C CYS A 66 18.94 9.38 -48.22
N ALA A 67 18.51 8.12 -48.30
CA ALA A 67 17.21 7.69 -47.81
C ALA A 67 17.04 7.91 -46.28
N PRO A 68 15.82 8.01 -45.75
CA PRO A 68 15.59 8.03 -44.31
C PRO A 68 16.28 6.84 -43.63
N GLY A 69 16.98 7.10 -42.53
CA GLY A 69 17.84 6.14 -41.86
C GLY A 69 19.29 6.04 -42.38
N SER A 70 19.70 6.74 -43.45
CA SER A 70 21.09 6.77 -43.91
C SER A 70 21.65 8.18 -44.11
N GLN A 71 22.84 8.42 -43.54
CA GLN A 71 23.53 9.70 -43.59
C GLN A 71 24.57 9.75 -44.71
N TYR A 72 24.93 10.97 -45.09
CA TYR A 72 26.10 11.26 -45.91
C TYR A 72 27.41 10.91 -45.16
N ASP A 73 28.36 10.30 -45.86
CA ASP A 73 29.74 10.10 -45.38
C ASP A 73 30.72 10.70 -46.39
N ASN A 74 31.75 11.37 -45.88
CA ASN A 74 32.74 12.07 -46.72
C ASN A 74 33.92 11.17 -47.12
N ASN A 75 34.04 9.97 -46.52
CA ASN A 75 35.08 8.99 -46.87
C ASN A 75 34.65 8.11 -48.06
N THR A 76 33.35 8.04 -48.36
CA THR A 76 32.79 7.32 -49.49
C THR A 76 32.93 8.16 -50.78
N LEU A 77 33.74 7.66 -51.70
CA LEU A 77 34.10 8.34 -52.96
C LEU A 77 32.90 8.69 -53.87
N LEU A 78 31.75 8.03 -53.67
CA LEU A 78 30.49 8.29 -54.39
C LEU A 78 29.60 9.36 -53.74
N CYS A 79 29.85 9.72 -52.48
CA CYS A 79 29.17 10.81 -51.77
C CYS A 79 30.00 12.10 -51.88
N ALA A 80 31.32 12.02 -51.69
CA ALA A 80 32.26 13.15 -51.72
C ALA A 80 32.29 14.01 -53.01
N CYS A 81 31.62 13.57 -54.09
CA CYS A 81 31.52 14.30 -55.35
C CYS A 81 30.26 15.17 -55.49
N CYS A 82 29.31 15.11 -54.56
CA CYS A 82 28.14 16.00 -54.55
C CYS A 82 28.47 17.33 -53.85
N SER A 83 28.04 18.46 -54.42
CA SER A 83 28.37 19.79 -53.88
C SER A 83 27.58 20.14 -52.61
N ASP A 84 26.38 19.58 -52.46
CA ASP A 84 25.52 19.75 -51.30
C ASP A 84 25.59 18.50 -50.39
N PRO A 85 25.87 18.67 -49.09
CA PRO A 85 25.95 17.55 -48.14
C PRO A 85 24.57 16.96 -47.88
N GLY A 86 24.49 15.62 -47.84
CA GLY A 86 23.22 14.87 -47.74
C GLY A 86 22.82 14.14 -49.03
N LEU A 87 23.49 14.40 -50.16
CA LEU A 87 23.27 13.71 -51.42
C LEU A 87 24.49 12.90 -51.85
N CYS A 88 24.26 11.81 -52.57
CA CYS A 88 25.29 10.93 -53.14
C CYS A 88 24.92 10.49 -54.56
N LEU A 89 25.89 10.02 -55.34
CA LEU A 89 25.63 9.59 -56.73
C LEU A 89 24.81 8.29 -56.84
N PHE A 90 24.77 7.50 -55.77
CA PHE A 90 23.98 6.27 -55.66
C PHE A 90 23.46 6.12 -54.22
N PRO A 91 22.22 5.64 -54.00
CA PRO A 91 21.68 5.45 -52.65
C PRO A 91 22.44 4.42 -51.80
N GLY A 92 23.13 3.47 -52.45
CA GLY A 92 24.00 2.49 -51.78
C GLY A 92 25.35 3.05 -51.30
N ALA A 93 25.66 4.33 -51.58
CA ALA A 93 26.85 5.00 -51.05
C ALA A 93 26.61 5.63 -49.66
N CYS A 94 25.35 5.84 -49.28
CA CYS A 94 24.97 6.43 -48.00
C CYS A 94 25.24 5.46 -46.84
N LEU A 95 25.81 5.96 -45.74
CA LEU A 95 26.12 5.15 -44.56
C LEU A 95 24.84 4.99 -43.71
N PRO A 96 24.37 3.77 -43.40
CA PRO A 96 23.22 3.59 -42.52
C PRO A 96 23.52 4.12 -41.12
N CYS A 97 22.54 4.74 -40.47
CA CYS A 97 22.65 5.12 -39.07
C CYS A 97 22.97 3.90 -38.21
N ASN A 98 23.92 4.04 -37.27
CA ASN A 98 24.19 3.02 -36.27
C ASN A 98 22.98 2.84 -35.33
N SER A 99 22.89 1.71 -34.64
CA SER A 99 21.90 1.52 -33.56
C SER A 99 22.00 2.63 -32.52
N GLY A 100 20.85 3.01 -31.96
CA GLY A 100 20.70 4.20 -31.11
C GLY A 100 20.60 5.53 -31.86
N PHE A 101 20.82 5.56 -33.18
CA PHE A 101 20.68 6.77 -34.00
C PHE A 101 19.62 6.57 -35.09
N TYR A 102 18.95 7.65 -35.48
CA TYR A 102 17.88 7.65 -36.47
C TYR A 102 17.96 8.87 -37.39
N GLN A 103 17.32 8.77 -38.56
CA GLN A 103 17.22 9.87 -39.51
C GLN A 103 15.82 9.91 -40.13
N PRO A 104 14.94 10.85 -39.71
CA PRO A 104 13.54 10.86 -40.13
C PRO A 104 13.30 11.47 -41.51
N LEU A 105 14.22 12.30 -42.03
CA LEU A 105 14.13 12.88 -43.38
C LEU A 105 15.23 12.36 -44.29
N ALA A 106 14.93 12.28 -45.59
CA ALA A 106 15.94 12.05 -46.61
C ALA A 106 16.90 13.26 -46.69
N GLY A 107 18.16 13.01 -47.02
CA GLY A 107 19.17 14.05 -47.23
C GLY A 107 19.67 14.75 -45.97
N GLN A 108 19.53 14.18 -44.77
CA GLN A 108 20.20 14.73 -43.58
C GLN A 108 21.69 14.43 -43.61
N GLN A 109 22.48 15.36 -43.06
CA GLN A 109 23.94 15.26 -43.06
C GLN A 109 24.49 14.33 -41.96
N GLN A 110 23.72 14.12 -40.89
CA GLN A 110 24.11 13.34 -39.72
C GLN A 110 22.89 12.64 -39.12
N CYS A 111 23.07 11.43 -38.63
CA CYS A 111 22.05 10.74 -37.85
C CYS A 111 21.85 11.41 -36.47
N LEU A 112 20.60 11.57 -36.08
CA LEU A 112 20.21 12.12 -34.78
C LEU A 112 20.25 11.01 -33.71
N PRO A 113 20.73 11.26 -32.48
CA PRO A 113 20.64 10.27 -31.41
C PRO A 113 19.19 10.11 -30.94
N CYS A 114 18.78 8.89 -30.58
CA CYS A 114 17.52 8.68 -29.87
C CYS A 114 17.53 9.42 -28.54
N ASN A 115 16.46 10.18 -28.26
CA ASN A 115 16.28 10.85 -26.97
C ASN A 115 16.08 9.82 -25.84
N ARG A 116 16.31 10.25 -24.59
CA ARG A 116 16.00 9.43 -23.41
C ARG A 116 14.55 8.93 -23.46
N GLY A 117 14.33 7.70 -23.03
CA GLY A 117 13.05 7.00 -23.16
C GLY A 117 12.80 6.38 -24.53
N PHE A 118 13.64 6.63 -25.53
CA PHE A 118 13.52 6.04 -26.86
C PHE A 118 14.76 5.21 -27.21
N TYR A 119 14.62 4.28 -28.15
CA TYR A 119 15.69 3.40 -28.61
C TYR A 119 15.54 3.01 -30.07
N THR A 120 16.62 2.55 -30.69
CA THR A 120 16.53 1.76 -31.94
C THR A 120 17.65 0.73 -32.03
N ASN A 121 17.27 -0.54 -32.15
CA ASN A 121 18.22 -1.66 -32.25
C ASN A 121 18.56 -2.00 -33.71
N PHE A 122 17.96 -1.30 -34.67
CA PHE A 122 18.22 -1.50 -36.10
C PHE A 122 19.17 -0.43 -36.61
N THR A 123 20.18 -0.86 -37.37
CA THR A 123 20.90 0.07 -38.24
C THR A 123 19.98 0.53 -39.37
N GLY A 124 20.20 1.73 -39.90
CA GLY A 124 19.37 2.26 -40.97
C GLY A 124 17.99 2.76 -40.52
N SER A 125 17.80 3.06 -39.23
CA SER A 125 16.45 3.34 -38.70
C SER A 125 15.95 4.75 -39.00
N PRO A 126 14.72 4.92 -39.55
CA PRO A 126 14.15 6.26 -39.78
C PRO A 126 13.49 6.86 -38.52
N LEU A 127 13.31 6.09 -37.45
CA LEU A 127 12.61 6.52 -36.22
C LEU A 127 13.16 5.81 -34.98
N CYS A 128 13.01 6.44 -33.81
CA CYS A 128 13.23 5.76 -32.53
C CYS A 128 11.91 5.26 -31.96
N ASN A 129 11.90 4.03 -31.47
CA ASN A 129 10.75 3.46 -30.78
C ASN A 129 10.76 3.90 -29.30
N PRO A 130 9.60 4.17 -28.68
CA PRO A 130 9.54 4.42 -27.24
C PRO A 130 9.86 3.13 -26.48
N CYS A 131 10.53 3.25 -25.33
CA CYS A 131 10.69 2.12 -24.43
C CYS A 131 9.31 1.59 -23.99
N PRO A 132 9.08 0.26 -24.01
CA PRO A 132 7.85 -0.34 -23.54
C PRO A 132 7.69 -0.14 -22.03
N THR A 133 6.46 -0.28 -21.55
CA THR A 133 6.18 -0.32 -20.10
C THR A 133 6.97 -1.45 -19.45
N GLY A 134 7.42 -1.23 -18.22
CA GLY A 134 8.38 -2.11 -17.54
C GLY A 134 9.84 -1.91 -17.91
N SER A 135 10.15 -1.10 -18.93
CA SER A 135 11.52 -0.74 -19.28
C SER A 135 11.74 0.77 -19.25
N PHE A 136 13.01 1.17 -19.28
CA PHE A 136 13.44 2.55 -19.34
C PHE A 136 14.71 2.70 -20.20
N ASN A 137 15.00 3.91 -20.65
CA ASN A 137 16.31 4.27 -21.17
C ASN A 137 16.69 5.69 -20.71
N ASN A 138 17.78 5.80 -19.93
CA ASN A 138 18.29 7.10 -19.45
C ASN A 138 19.44 7.67 -20.33
N ASN A 139 19.86 6.94 -21.36
CA ASN A 139 20.95 7.34 -22.24
C ASN A 139 20.40 7.90 -23.56
N THR A 140 20.98 9.02 -24.00
CA THR A 140 20.82 9.49 -25.39
C THR A 140 21.63 8.58 -26.32
N GLY A 141 21.08 8.22 -27.47
CA GLY A 141 21.74 7.28 -28.39
C GLY A 141 21.61 5.81 -27.98
N GLY A 142 20.56 5.45 -27.23
CA GLY A 142 20.37 4.07 -26.74
C GLY A 142 19.90 3.10 -27.83
N ASP A 143 20.61 1.98 -27.98
CA ASP A 143 20.26 0.87 -28.88
C ASP A 143 19.14 -0.03 -28.34
N SER A 144 18.90 0.03 -27.04
CA SER A 144 18.06 -0.88 -26.28
C SER A 144 17.46 -0.18 -25.04
N CYS A 145 16.40 -0.75 -24.47
CA CYS A 145 15.83 -0.30 -23.19
C CYS A 145 16.15 -1.32 -22.10
N THR A 146 16.65 -0.84 -20.97
CA THR A 146 16.89 -1.65 -19.78
C THR A 146 15.58 -1.92 -19.06
N SER A 147 15.27 -3.18 -18.76
CA SER A 147 14.11 -3.55 -17.93
C SER A 147 14.27 -3.03 -16.51
N CYS A 148 13.17 -2.65 -15.86
CA CYS A 148 13.16 -2.34 -14.43
C CYS A 148 13.64 -3.54 -13.61
N LEU A 149 14.45 -3.29 -12.59
CA LEU A 149 14.88 -4.28 -11.62
C LEU A 149 13.69 -4.76 -10.77
N PRO A 150 13.72 -5.97 -10.19
CA PRO A 150 12.72 -6.42 -9.21
C PRO A 150 12.57 -5.39 -8.08
N GLY A 151 11.32 -5.13 -7.68
CA GLY A 151 10.94 -4.04 -6.78
C GLY A 151 10.66 -2.70 -7.48
N PHE A 152 10.99 -2.55 -8.76
CA PHE A 152 10.74 -1.32 -9.52
C PHE A 152 9.80 -1.57 -10.71
N PHE A 153 9.06 -0.54 -11.08
CA PHE A 153 8.09 -0.59 -12.18
C PHE A 153 8.16 0.66 -13.08
N SER A 154 7.61 0.53 -14.29
CA SER A 154 7.48 1.63 -15.26
C SER A 154 6.12 1.53 -15.96
N SER A 155 5.16 2.34 -15.54
CA SER A 155 3.78 2.30 -16.03
C SER A 155 3.55 3.06 -17.34
N GLN A 156 4.50 3.91 -17.74
CA GLN A 156 4.40 4.73 -18.94
C GLN A 156 5.39 4.24 -20.00
N GLN A 157 4.98 4.33 -21.27
CA GLN A 157 5.92 4.20 -22.38
C GLN A 157 6.89 5.39 -22.37
N SER A 158 8.03 5.22 -23.02
CA SER A 158 9.11 6.22 -23.09
C SER A 158 9.71 6.65 -21.74
N SER A 159 9.66 5.79 -20.73
CA SER A 159 10.21 6.13 -19.42
C SER A 159 11.74 6.27 -19.43
N THR A 160 12.26 7.21 -18.65
CA THR A 160 13.69 7.47 -18.46
C THR A 160 14.24 6.85 -17.17
N SER A 161 13.37 6.36 -16.30
CA SER A 161 13.69 5.68 -15.03
C SER A 161 12.58 4.72 -14.62
N CYS A 162 12.79 3.95 -13.55
CA CYS A 162 11.74 3.14 -12.93
C CYS A 162 11.40 3.68 -11.55
N ALA A 163 10.11 3.68 -11.21
CA ALA A 163 9.63 4.04 -9.88
C ALA A 163 9.73 2.81 -8.94
N PRO A 164 10.06 2.98 -7.65
CA PRO A 164 10.00 1.89 -6.68
C PRO A 164 8.55 1.53 -6.37
N CYS A 165 8.27 0.25 -6.11
CA CYS A 165 6.98 -0.15 -5.55
C CYS A 165 6.72 0.51 -4.19
N ALA A 166 5.51 1.00 -4.00
CA ALA A 166 5.08 1.60 -2.73
C ALA A 166 4.83 0.51 -1.68
N PRO A 167 4.90 0.82 -0.37
CA PRO A 167 4.59 -0.14 0.69
C PRO A 167 3.21 -0.77 0.51
N GLY A 168 3.11 -2.07 0.77
CA GLY A 168 1.93 -2.90 0.49
C GLY A 168 1.84 -3.43 -0.95
N SER A 169 2.76 -3.03 -1.82
CA SER A 169 2.88 -3.54 -3.20
C SER A 169 4.29 -4.07 -3.47
N PHE A 170 4.40 -5.01 -4.41
CA PHE A 170 5.65 -5.67 -4.77
C PHE A 170 5.79 -5.91 -6.28
N CYS A 171 7.01 -6.22 -6.71
CA CYS A 171 7.34 -6.63 -8.07
C CYS A 171 8.46 -7.67 -8.03
N ASN A 172 8.15 -8.95 -8.29
CA ASN A 172 9.10 -10.06 -8.19
C ASN A 172 9.92 -10.26 -9.49
N SER A 173 9.32 -10.03 -10.64
CA SER A 173 9.98 -10.10 -11.96
C SER A 173 10.72 -8.80 -12.31
N SER A 174 11.75 -8.88 -13.14
CA SER A 174 12.17 -7.68 -13.89
C SER A 174 11.07 -7.28 -14.89
N GLY A 175 11.04 -6.01 -15.30
CA GLY A 175 10.11 -5.56 -16.34
C GLY A 175 8.67 -5.28 -15.90
N CYS A 176 8.39 -5.05 -14.61
CA CYS A 176 7.03 -4.78 -14.15
C CYS A 176 6.47 -3.47 -14.75
N SER A 177 5.33 -3.55 -15.44
CA SER A 177 4.55 -2.36 -15.85
C SER A 177 3.79 -1.73 -14.69
N GLN A 178 3.47 -2.50 -13.65
CA GLN A 178 2.78 -2.09 -12.43
C GLN A 178 3.20 -2.97 -11.26
N CYS A 179 3.17 -2.44 -10.04
CA CYS A 179 3.35 -3.24 -8.83
C CYS A 179 2.07 -4.00 -8.49
N GLN A 180 2.20 -5.23 -8.02
CA GLN A 180 1.10 -6.05 -7.54
C GLN A 180 0.86 -5.76 -6.06
N MET A 181 -0.39 -5.62 -5.64
CA MET A 181 -0.73 -5.52 -4.21
C MET A 181 -0.46 -6.85 -3.52
N CYS A 182 0.10 -6.80 -2.30
CA CYS A 182 0.26 -8.01 -1.49
C CYS A 182 -1.10 -8.60 -1.11
N PRO A 183 -1.31 -9.93 -1.25
CA PRO A 183 -2.56 -10.58 -0.88
C PRO A 183 -2.86 -10.47 0.63
N GLY A 184 -4.05 -10.93 1.04
CA GLY A 184 -4.42 -11.02 2.44
C GLY A 184 -3.38 -11.83 3.24
N GLY A 185 -3.21 -11.46 4.52
CA GLY A 185 -2.19 -12.04 5.38
C GLY A 185 -0.73 -11.72 5.00
N THR A 186 -0.45 -10.92 3.97
CA THR A 186 0.94 -10.58 3.59
C THR A 186 1.12 -9.09 3.32
N GLU A 187 2.22 -8.51 3.78
CA GLU A 187 2.55 -7.10 3.61
C GLU A 187 3.93 -6.90 2.97
N ALA A 188 4.16 -5.70 2.46
CA ALA A 188 5.46 -5.23 1.99
C ALA A 188 5.80 -3.92 2.70
N LEU A 189 6.54 -4.00 3.81
CA LEU A 189 6.80 -2.81 4.65
C LEU A 189 7.78 -1.82 4.01
N GLN A 190 8.70 -2.31 3.18
CA GLN A 190 9.73 -1.50 2.51
C GLN A 190 9.27 -1.02 1.13
N THR A 191 9.76 0.15 0.72
CA THR A 191 9.72 0.58 -0.68
C THR A 191 10.60 -0.33 -1.54
N ALA A 192 10.25 -0.47 -2.82
CA ALA A 192 10.90 -1.37 -3.77
C ALA A 192 10.90 -2.86 -3.34
N ALA A 193 9.84 -3.32 -2.68
CA ALA A 193 9.72 -4.72 -2.27
C ALA A 193 9.65 -5.68 -3.47
N GLN A 194 10.47 -6.74 -3.41
CA GLN A 194 10.50 -7.81 -4.41
C GLN A 194 9.46 -8.91 -4.15
N GLY A 195 8.95 -8.99 -2.90
CA GLY A 195 7.93 -9.93 -2.48
C GLY A 195 7.27 -9.47 -1.19
N CYS A 196 6.24 -10.20 -0.76
CA CYS A 196 5.50 -9.92 0.47
C CYS A 196 5.96 -10.83 1.60
N THR A 197 5.98 -10.30 2.82
CA THR A 197 6.21 -11.04 4.07
C THR A 197 4.88 -11.33 4.76
N LEU A 198 4.74 -12.51 5.38
CA LEU A 198 3.56 -12.87 6.16
C LEU A 198 3.37 -11.91 7.36
N CYS A 199 2.12 -11.55 7.66
CA CYS A 199 1.78 -10.88 8.91
C CYS A 199 2.27 -11.72 10.10
N ARG A 200 2.82 -11.06 11.11
CA ARG A 200 3.26 -11.70 12.35
C ARG A 200 2.04 -12.14 13.19
N PRO A 201 2.19 -13.10 14.12
CA PRO A 201 1.21 -13.34 15.16
C PRO A 201 0.81 -12.05 15.88
N GLY A 202 -0.44 -11.96 16.29
CA GLY A 202 -1.08 -10.75 16.81
C GLY A 202 -1.50 -9.73 15.74
N MET A 203 -1.26 -10.02 14.45
CA MET A 203 -1.62 -9.15 13.34
C MET A 203 -2.42 -9.89 12.25
N HIS A 204 -3.24 -9.13 11.52
CA HIS A 204 -4.03 -9.62 10.40
C HIS A 204 -4.02 -8.62 9.23
N LYS A 205 -4.39 -9.06 8.03
CA LYS A 205 -4.52 -8.17 6.86
C LYS A 205 -5.55 -8.66 5.85
N LEU A 206 -6.56 -7.86 5.57
CA LEU A 206 -7.52 -8.12 4.51
C LEU A 206 -6.90 -7.83 3.11
N PRO A 207 -7.38 -8.46 2.02
CA PRO A 207 -6.85 -8.25 0.67
C PRO A 207 -6.84 -6.78 0.19
N HIS A 208 -7.75 -5.94 0.68
CA HIS A 208 -7.86 -4.52 0.31
C HIS A 208 -6.94 -3.58 1.12
N GLN A 209 -6.25 -4.10 2.14
CA GLN A 209 -5.36 -3.32 3.01
C GLN A 209 -3.92 -3.38 2.49
N ALA A 210 -3.15 -2.31 2.69
CA ALA A 210 -1.74 -2.24 2.28
C ALA A 210 -0.77 -2.88 3.30
N MET A 211 -1.08 -2.80 4.59
CA MET A 211 -0.22 -3.21 5.70
C MET A 211 -0.98 -4.09 6.70
N CYS A 212 -0.27 -4.89 7.49
CA CYS A 212 -0.87 -5.68 8.55
C CYS A 212 -1.32 -4.78 9.70
N GLN A 213 -2.50 -5.06 10.24
CA GLN A 213 -3.10 -4.38 11.39
C GLN A 213 -2.99 -5.28 12.62
N ILE A 214 -2.78 -4.69 13.79
CA ILE A 214 -2.78 -5.41 15.07
C ILE A 214 -4.23 -5.79 15.40
N CYS A 215 -4.46 -6.99 15.93
CA CYS A 215 -5.79 -7.39 16.39
C CYS A 215 -6.34 -6.40 17.45
N GLY A 216 -7.64 -6.12 17.37
CA GLY A 216 -8.32 -5.30 18.38
C GLY A 216 -8.33 -5.96 19.77
N SER A 217 -8.58 -5.17 20.81
CA SER A 217 -8.76 -5.66 22.18
C SER A 217 -9.82 -6.77 22.24
N GLY A 218 -9.47 -7.89 22.86
CA GLY A 218 -10.32 -9.08 22.95
C GLY A 218 -10.23 -10.03 21.76
N PHE A 219 -9.45 -9.71 20.73
CA PHE A 219 -9.16 -10.60 19.60
C PHE A 219 -7.69 -11.03 19.62
N PHE A 220 -7.42 -12.25 19.15
CA PHE A 220 -6.09 -12.83 19.08
C PHE A 220 -5.86 -13.53 17.73
N GLN A 221 -4.60 -13.77 17.38
CA GLN A 221 -4.22 -14.57 16.23
C GLN A 221 -2.79 -15.11 16.38
N ILE A 222 -2.64 -16.40 16.64
CA ILE A 222 -1.32 -17.02 16.86
C ILE A 222 -0.61 -17.45 15.56
N HIS A 223 -1.34 -17.51 14.44
CA HIS A 223 -0.79 -18.01 13.18
C HIS A 223 -0.30 -16.87 12.27
N TRP A 224 0.78 -17.15 11.55
CA TRP A 224 1.35 -16.24 10.57
C TRP A 224 0.43 -16.06 9.37
N GLY A 225 0.36 -14.83 8.87
CA GLY A 225 -0.31 -14.48 7.62
C GLY A 225 -1.80 -14.77 7.55
N LYS A 226 -2.52 -14.42 8.61
CA LYS A 226 -3.98 -14.51 8.67
C LYS A 226 -4.66 -13.22 8.19
N GLU A 227 -5.86 -13.36 7.65
CA GLU A 227 -6.66 -12.22 7.14
C GLU A 227 -7.54 -11.59 8.23
N SER A 228 -7.92 -12.37 9.24
CA SER A 228 -8.75 -11.99 10.39
C SER A 228 -8.15 -12.46 11.71
N CYS A 229 -8.57 -11.79 12.79
CA CYS A 229 -8.32 -12.24 14.16
C CYS A 229 -9.54 -13.01 14.69
N ASP A 230 -9.29 -13.94 15.60
CA ASP A 230 -10.30 -14.77 16.24
C ASP A 230 -10.67 -14.14 17.61
N LEU A 231 -11.94 -14.21 18.01
CA LEU A 231 -12.41 -13.64 19.30
C LEU A 231 -11.90 -14.50 20.46
N CYS A 232 -11.39 -13.88 21.53
CA CYS A 232 -10.97 -14.60 22.73
C CYS A 232 -12.20 -15.28 23.36
N PRO A 233 -12.23 -16.62 23.48
CA PRO A 233 -13.43 -17.35 23.87
C PRO A 233 -13.73 -17.23 25.37
N GLU A 234 -14.97 -17.53 25.76
CA GLU A 234 -15.37 -17.64 27.17
C GLU A 234 -14.47 -18.58 27.99
N ASN A 235 -14.40 -18.32 29.30
CA ASN A 235 -13.55 -19.05 30.25
C ASN A 235 -12.05 -19.00 29.92
N HIS A 236 -11.63 -18.10 29.02
CA HIS A 236 -10.23 -17.80 28.72
C HIS A 236 -9.99 -16.29 28.72
N TYR A 237 -8.72 -15.90 28.86
CA TYR A 237 -8.28 -14.52 28.67
C TYR A 237 -7.04 -14.47 27.77
N CYS A 238 -6.94 -13.38 27.02
CA CYS A 238 -5.92 -13.17 25.99
C CYS A 238 -5.17 -11.86 26.31
N PRO A 239 -4.06 -11.90 27.10
CA PRO A 239 -3.39 -10.68 27.56
C PRO A 239 -2.68 -9.91 26.42
N SER A 240 -2.29 -10.63 25.37
CA SER A 240 -1.70 -10.07 24.15
C SER A 240 -2.28 -10.81 22.94
N PRO A 241 -2.43 -10.17 21.77
CA PRO A 241 -3.07 -10.79 20.61
C PRO A 241 -2.23 -11.88 19.94
N ASP A 242 -0.93 -11.94 20.22
CA ASP A 242 0.03 -12.95 19.76
C ASP A 242 0.10 -14.20 20.65
N VAL A 243 -0.64 -14.22 21.77
CA VAL A 243 -0.64 -15.30 22.76
C VAL A 243 -1.89 -16.17 22.62
N ASN A 244 -1.73 -17.49 22.77
CA ASN A 244 -2.86 -18.43 22.78
C ASN A 244 -3.78 -18.17 24.00
N PRO A 245 -5.12 -18.29 23.88
CA PRO A 245 -6.03 -18.11 24.99
C PRO A 245 -5.62 -18.90 26.24
N ILE A 246 -5.52 -18.22 27.37
CA ILE A 246 -5.12 -18.80 28.66
C ILE A 246 -6.38 -19.12 29.45
N GLN A 247 -6.48 -20.33 30.01
CA GLN A 247 -7.63 -20.71 30.83
C GLN A 247 -7.80 -19.77 32.03
N CYS A 248 -9.04 -19.33 32.26
CA CYS A 248 -9.39 -18.46 33.38
C CYS A 248 -9.19 -19.20 34.71
N PRO A 249 -8.61 -18.57 35.74
CA PRO A 249 -8.58 -19.11 37.10
C PRO A 249 -10.00 -19.43 37.61
N SER A 250 -10.14 -20.47 38.44
CA SER A 250 -11.45 -20.87 39.01
C SER A 250 -12.18 -19.71 39.69
N ASP A 251 -11.41 -18.85 40.35
CA ASP A 251 -11.89 -17.79 41.24
C ASP A 251 -12.09 -16.45 40.51
N ALA A 252 -11.88 -16.43 39.18
CA ALA A 252 -12.01 -15.25 38.32
C ALA A 252 -13.11 -15.41 37.26
N PHE A 253 -13.60 -14.28 36.75
CA PHE A 253 -14.53 -14.17 35.64
C PHE A 253 -13.76 -13.76 34.36
N CYS A 254 -14.05 -14.45 33.26
CA CYS A 254 -13.49 -14.18 31.94
C CYS A 254 -14.56 -14.40 30.84
N PRO A 255 -15.39 -13.38 30.51
CA PRO A 255 -16.30 -13.40 29.37
C PRO A 255 -15.54 -13.33 28.03
N GLU A 256 -16.26 -13.47 26.92
CA GLU A 256 -15.68 -13.28 25.58
C GLU A 256 -14.93 -11.94 25.46
N GLY A 257 -13.76 -11.98 24.80
CA GLY A 257 -12.92 -10.80 24.62
C GLY A 257 -12.12 -10.35 25.85
N SER A 258 -12.05 -11.15 26.91
CA SER A 258 -11.29 -10.81 28.12
C SER A 258 -9.78 -10.67 27.87
N LEU A 259 -9.21 -9.52 28.25
CA LEU A 259 -7.76 -9.31 28.26
C LEU A 259 -7.09 -9.80 29.57
N SER A 260 -7.84 -9.83 30.67
CA SER A 260 -7.36 -10.18 32.00
C SER A 260 -8.47 -10.80 32.84
N PRO A 261 -8.16 -11.74 33.75
CA PRO A 261 -9.13 -12.25 34.71
C PRO A 261 -9.69 -11.13 35.60
N GLY A 262 -11.02 -11.02 35.68
CA GLY A 262 -11.70 -10.14 36.63
C GLY A 262 -12.01 -10.88 37.93
N TYR A 263 -11.65 -10.30 39.07
CA TYR A 263 -11.88 -10.89 40.39
C TYR A 263 -13.04 -10.18 41.11
N CYS A 264 -13.80 -10.92 41.92
CA CYS A 264 -14.74 -10.30 42.86
C CYS A 264 -13.95 -9.56 43.97
N MET A 265 -14.57 -8.58 44.63
CA MET A 265 -13.93 -7.87 45.74
C MET A 265 -13.73 -8.83 46.94
N GLU A 266 -12.51 -9.34 47.07
CA GLU A 266 -12.07 -10.46 47.93
C GLU A 266 -12.54 -10.44 49.40
N THR A 267 -12.89 -9.27 49.94
CA THR A 267 -13.30 -9.11 51.35
C THR A 267 -14.77 -9.38 51.61
N PHE A 268 -15.63 -9.27 50.60
CA PHE A 268 -17.10 -9.36 50.79
C PHE A 268 -17.81 -10.30 49.84
N PHE A 269 -17.26 -10.54 48.65
CA PHE A 269 -17.95 -11.25 47.58
C PHE A 269 -17.14 -12.43 47.05
N ARG A 270 -17.82 -13.55 46.79
CA ARG A 270 -17.30 -14.75 46.16
C ARG A 270 -17.98 -14.94 44.80
N LYS A 271 -17.24 -15.45 43.82
CA LYS A 271 -17.80 -15.89 42.54
C LYS A 271 -18.78 -17.06 42.75
N ASP A 272 -20.02 -16.89 42.29
CA ASP A 272 -20.97 -17.97 42.03
C ASP A 272 -21.51 -17.82 40.59
N GLY A 273 -21.29 -18.86 39.78
CA GLY A 273 -21.48 -18.78 38.32
C GLY A 273 -20.71 -17.63 37.68
N GLU A 274 -21.45 -16.72 37.04
CA GLU A 274 -20.97 -15.47 36.42
C GLU A 274 -21.10 -14.24 37.34
N THR A 275 -21.64 -14.41 38.55
CA THR A 275 -22.00 -13.33 39.46
C THR A 275 -21.15 -13.31 40.73
N CYS A 276 -21.00 -12.13 41.34
CA CYS A 276 -20.36 -11.98 42.64
C CYS A 276 -21.44 -11.96 43.74
N GLU A 277 -21.60 -13.06 44.47
CA GLU A 277 -22.50 -13.15 45.63
C GLU A 277 -21.77 -12.83 46.94
N LEU A 278 -22.51 -12.45 48.00
CA LEU A 278 -21.88 -12.19 49.30
C LEU A 278 -21.31 -13.50 49.88
N ALA A 279 -20.07 -13.45 50.36
CA ALA A 279 -19.46 -14.59 51.03
C ALA A 279 -20.29 -15.02 52.26
N PRO A 280 -20.46 -16.32 52.55
CA PRO A 280 -21.24 -16.79 53.71
C PRO A 280 -20.76 -16.21 55.05
N VAL A 281 -19.46 -15.89 55.15
CA VAL A 281 -18.86 -15.22 56.31
C VAL A 281 -19.35 -13.78 56.48
N THR A 282 -19.51 -13.02 55.40
CA THR A 282 -19.96 -11.62 55.49
C THR A 282 -21.47 -11.54 55.74
N MET A 283 -22.25 -12.47 55.18
CA MET A 283 -23.64 -12.70 55.59
C MET A 283 -23.75 -13.02 57.09
N ALA A 284 -22.92 -13.92 57.61
CA ALA A 284 -22.90 -14.23 59.05
C ALA A 284 -22.52 -13.02 59.92
N LEU A 285 -21.51 -12.24 59.53
CA LEU A 285 -21.10 -11.03 60.24
C LEU A 285 -22.19 -9.94 60.24
N LEU A 286 -22.91 -9.75 59.13
CA LEU A 286 -24.04 -8.82 59.05
C LEU A 286 -25.20 -9.26 59.94
N VAL A 287 -25.51 -10.55 59.99
CA VAL A 287 -26.56 -11.10 60.87
C VAL A 287 -26.17 -10.96 62.35
N ILE A 288 -24.93 -11.29 62.72
CA ILE A 288 -24.44 -11.16 64.11
C ILE A 288 -24.37 -9.69 64.54
N GLY A 289 -23.77 -8.83 63.72
CA GLY A 289 -23.65 -7.40 63.99
C GLY A 289 -25.02 -6.71 64.08
N GLY A 290 -25.93 -7.01 63.15
CA GLY A 290 -27.32 -6.55 63.18
C GLY A 290 -28.06 -7.02 64.42
N GLY A 291 -27.91 -8.29 64.81
CA GLY A 291 -28.52 -8.87 66.02
C GLY A 291 -28.01 -8.22 67.31
N VAL A 292 -26.70 -7.98 67.43
CA VAL A 292 -26.09 -7.29 68.57
C VAL A 292 -26.54 -5.82 68.64
N ALA A 293 -26.62 -5.12 67.50
CA ALA A 293 -27.13 -3.76 67.44
C ALA A 293 -28.62 -3.68 67.85
N LEU A 294 -29.45 -4.60 67.37
CA LEU A 294 -30.86 -4.71 67.76
C LEU A 294 -31.01 -4.99 69.26
N LEU A 295 -30.21 -5.91 69.81
CA LEU A 295 -30.20 -6.21 71.23
C LEU A 295 -29.75 -5.00 72.07
N PHE A 296 -28.75 -4.24 71.61
CA PHE A 296 -28.32 -3.01 72.26
C PHE A 296 -29.42 -1.94 72.24
N ILE A 297 -30.11 -1.75 71.11
CA ILE A 297 -31.27 -0.85 71.00
C ILE A 297 -32.40 -1.28 71.95
N ILE A 298 -32.72 -2.58 72.00
CA ILE A 298 -33.72 -3.13 72.93
C ILE A 298 -33.30 -2.85 74.39
N LEU A 299 -32.04 -3.09 74.75
CA LEU A 299 -31.52 -2.78 76.09
C LEU A 299 -31.56 -1.28 76.41
N MET A 300 -31.27 -0.40 75.45
CA MET A 300 -31.43 1.06 75.63
C MET A 300 -32.89 1.47 75.80
N VAL A 301 -33.82 0.88 75.03
CA VAL A 301 -35.26 1.14 75.17
C VAL A 301 -35.80 0.61 76.51
N LEU A 302 -35.34 -0.57 76.96
CA LEU A 302 -35.71 -1.14 78.26
C LEU A 302 -35.13 -0.35 79.44
N ARG A 303 -33.88 0.15 79.33
CA ARG A 303 -33.31 1.11 80.30
C ARG A 303 -34.14 2.39 80.32
N ARG A 304 -34.37 3.02 79.18
CA ARG A 304 -35.15 4.26 79.08
C ARG A 304 -36.59 4.11 79.60
N ARG A 305 -37.24 2.96 79.38
CA ARG A 305 -38.55 2.64 80.00
C ARG A 305 -38.43 2.51 81.52
N ARG A 306 -37.43 1.78 82.03
CA ARG A 306 -37.19 1.65 83.47
C ARG A 306 -36.90 3.00 84.13
N ASP A 307 -36.20 3.90 83.45
CA ASP A 307 -35.93 5.25 83.94
C ASP A 307 -37.24 6.08 84.01
N THR A 308 -38.11 6.01 82.99
CA THR A 308 -39.44 6.65 83.04
C THR A 308 -40.39 6.05 84.08
N ASP A 309 -40.33 4.74 84.32
CA ASP A 309 -41.08 4.08 85.40
C ASP A 309 -40.50 4.44 86.79
N GLY A 310 -39.18 4.72 86.86
CA GLY A 310 -38.48 5.23 88.03
C GLY A 310 -38.98 6.63 88.42
N GLU A 311 -39.07 7.57 87.49
CA GLU A 311 -39.68 8.89 87.75
C GLU A 311 -41.14 8.76 88.23
N LEU A 312 -41.92 7.85 87.65
CA LEU A 312 -43.32 7.63 88.03
C LEU A 312 -43.49 7.06 89.45
N THR A 313 -42.48 6.37 89.98
CA THR A 313 -42.49 5.85 91.37
C THR A 313 -41.98 6.88 92.38
N VAL A 314 -41.00 7.72 92.00
CA VAL A 314 -40.53 8.84 92.85
C VAL A 314 -41.60 9.92 93.00
N ALA A 315 -42.42 10.17 91.97
CA ALA A 315 -43.53 11.13 92.00
C ALA A 315 -44.68 10.78 92.97
N ARG A 316 -44.62 9.64 93.67
CA ARG A 316 -45.63 9.19 94.66
C ARG A 316 -45.18 9.26 96.13
N ALA A 317 -43.99 9.78 96.43
CA ALA A 317 -43.54 10.00 97.80
C ALA A 317 -44.13 11.32 98.39
N PRO A 318 -44.82 11.30 99.54
CA PRO A 318 -45.42 12.50 100.11
C PRO A 318 -44.39 13.41 100.80
N LEU A 319 -44.52 14.72 100.58
CA LEU A 319 -43.70 15.76 101.19
C LEU A 319 -43.93 15.85 102.72
N LEU A 320 -42.86 15.74 103.52
CA LEU A 320 -42.86 16.17 104.92
C LEU A 320 -41.57 16.93 105.30
N ARG A 321 -41.63 17.64 106.43
CA ARG A 321 -41.11 19.01 106.53
C ARG A 321 -40.11 19.19 107.69
N LYS A 322 -38.92 19.72 107.36
CA LYS A 322 -38.05 20.63 108.15
C LYS A 322 -37.55 20.15 109.53
N GLU A 323 -36.22 20.11 109.67
CA GLU A 323 -35.53 20.86 110.74
C GLU A 323 -34.09 21.27 110.36
N ARG A 324 -33.59 22.35 110.98
CA ARG A 324 -32.20 22.88 110.87
C ARG A 324 -31.55 22.77 112.26
N PRO A 325 -30.21 22.73 112.33
CA PRO A 325 -29.53 23.92 112.87
C PRO A 325 -28.30 24.40 112.06
N GLN A 326 -27.69 25.49 112.55
CA GLN A 326 -26.49 26.17 112.04
C GLN A 326 -25.24 25.28 112.16
N GLY A 327 -24.12 25.49 111.45
CA GLY A 327 -23.78 26.49 110.43
C GLY A 327 -22.26 26.79 110.47
N ARG A 328 -21.58 26.85 109.32
CA ARG A 328 -20.20 27.37 109.22
C ARG A 328 -19.91 27.95 107.83
N TYR A 329 -19.30 29.13 107.82
CA TYR A 329 -18.92 29.92 106.65
C TYR A 329 -17.60 29.44 106.04
N TYR A 330 -17.49 29.45 104.70
CA TYR A 330 -16.50 30.22 103.89
C TYR A 330 -16.32 29.59 102.49
N GLY A 331 -16.17 30.42 101.44
CA GLY A 331 -15.59 30.01 100.16
C GLY A 331 -16.46 30.11 98.89
N MET A 332 -16.71 31.34 98.41
CA MET A 332 -16.67 31.64 96.96
C MET A 332 -15.18 31.80 96.53
N PRO A 333 -14.81 31.90 95.22
CA PRO A 333 -15.60 32.10 93.99
C PRO A 333 -15.52 30.86 93.05
N CYS A 334 -15.77 30.85 91.72
CA CYS A 334 -16.06 31.90 90.74
C CYS A 334 -16.88 31.35 89.54
N ASP A 335 -17.32 32.25 88.65
CA ASP A 335 -17.88 31.92 87.33
C ASP A 335 -16.81 31.49 86.31
N ALA A 336 -17.14 30.53 85.42
CA ALA A 336 -16.46 30.30 84.15
C ALA A 336 -17.26 29.38 83.19
N GLU A 337 -18.16 29.95 82.39
CA GLU A 337 -18.19 29.64 80.95
C GLU A 337 -16.90 30.24 80.32
N PRO A 338 -16.35 29.79 79.15
CA PRO A 338 -17.15 29.58 77.94
C PRO A 338 -16.61 28.62 76.83
N VAL A 339 -17.31 28.69 75.68
CA VAL A 339 -16.95 28.36 74.28
C VAL A 339 -16.82 26.91 73.78
N TYR A 340 -17.59 26.67 72.73
CA TYR A 340 -17.34 25.81 71.57
C TYR A 340 -15.91 25.89 70.99
N ALA A 341 -15.38 24.73 70.57
CA ALA A 341 -14.60 24.57 69.34
C ALA A 341 -14.75 23.12 68.85
N GLY A 342 -14.90 22.79 67.56
CA GLY A 342 -14.87 23.66 66.39
C GLY A 342 -13.64 23.48 65.50
N TRP A 343 -13.28 22.23 65.20
CA TRP A 343 -12.48 21.78 64.05
C TRP A 343 -12.93 20.37 63.64
#